data_AF-A0A923BGA4-F1
#
_entry.id   AF-A0A923BGA4-F1
#
_cell.length_a   1.000
_cell.length_b   1.000
_cell.length_c   1.000
_cell.angle_alpha   90.00
_cell.angle_beta   90.00
_cell.angle_gamma   90.00
#
_symmetry.space_group_name_H-M   'P 1'
#
loop_
_entity.id
_entity.type
_entity.pdbx_description
1 polymer ?
#
loop_
_entity_poly.entity_id
_entity_poly.type
_entity_poly.pdbx_seq_one_letter_code
_entity_poly.pdbx_strand_id
1 'polypeptide(L)' 'MFVVDDDGGVRDATALLLQTAGFDVSAYDSGEAFLGSASLHSAGCVLLDVRLPGIGG' A
#
# COMPACT_ATOMS: atom_id res chain seq x y z
N MET A 1 -6.78 4.94 -0.54
CA MET A 1 -6.06 3.98 -1.42
C MET A 1 -4.86 3.46 -0.65
N PHE A 2 -4.54 2.18 -0.79
CA PHE A 2 -3.46 1.57 -0.03
C PHE A 2 -2.36 1.09 -0.96
N VAL A 3 -1.10 1.27 -0.58
CA VAL A 3 0.06 0.74 -1.29
C VAL A 3 0.82 -0.16 -0.32
N VAL A 4 1.08 -1.40 -0.72
CA VAL A 4 1.86 -2.35 0.07
C VAL A 4 2.96 -2.90 -0.83
N ASP A 5 4.20 -2.58 -0.51
CA ASP A 5 5.40 -2.91 -1.28
C ASP A 5 6.56 -2.94 -0.31
N ASP A 6 7.46 -3.92 -0.34
CA ASP A 6 8.59 -4.03 0.59
C ASP A 6 9.77 -3.15 0.15
N ASP A 7 9.85 -2.83 -1.15
CA ASP A 7 10.84 -1.89 -1.70
C ASP A 7 10.41 -0.43 -1.41
N GLY A 8 11.18 0.24 -0.55
CA GLY A 8 10.90 1.62 -0.18
C GLY A 8 10.92 2.61 -1.33
N GLY A 9 11.79 2.42 -2.32
CA GLY A 9 11.88 3.31 -3.48
C GLY A 9 10.66 3.19 -4.38
N VAL A 10 10.20 1.96 -4.65
CA VAL A 10 8.99 1.71 -5.44
C VAL A 10 7.76 2.19 -4.69
N ARG A 11 7.67 1.88 -3.40
CA ARG A 11 6.57 2.32 -2.51
C ARG A 11 6.40 3.84 -2.52
N ASP A 12 7.48 4.59 -2.32
CA ASP A 12 7.45 6.05 -2.26
C ASP A 12 7.07 6.66 -3.61
N ALA A 13 7.66 6.17 -4.71
CA ALA A 13 7.34 6.65 -6.05
C ALA A 13 5.86 6.41 -6.41
N THR A 14 5.34 5.23 -6.05
CA THR A 14 3.96 4.84 -6.33
C THR A 14 2.97 5.64 -5.48
N ALA A 15 3.27 5.82 -4.19
CA ALA A 15 2.46 6.64 -3.30
C ALA A 15 2.40 8.09 -3.80
N LEU A 16 3.54 8.66 -4.20
CA LEU A 16 3.61 10.01 -4.76
C LEU A 16 2.76 10.14 -6.03
N LEU A 17 2.87 9.21 -6.97
CA LEU A 17 2.08 9.23 -8.21
C LEU A 17 0.58 9.27 -7.91
N LEU A 18 0.12 8.40 -7.01
CA LEU A 18 -1.29 8.31 -6.64
C LEU A 18 -1.77 9.56 -5.90
N GLN A 19 -0.95 10.14 -5.03
CA GLN A 19 -1.24 11.42 -4.39
C GLN A 19 -1.36 12.55 -5.41
N THR A 20 -0.48 12.62 -6.41
CA THR A 20 -0.58 13.63 -7.49
C THR A 20 -1.83 13.46 -8.35
N ALA A 21 -2.37 12.24 -8.44
CA ALA A 21 -3.65 11.96 -9.10
C ALA A 21 -4.88 12.30 -8.22
N GLY A 22 -4.66 12.81 -7.00
CA GLY A 22 -5.72 13.25 -6.09
C GLY A 22 -6.26 12.16 -5.15
N PHE A 23 -5.59 11.02 -5.06
CA PHE A 23 -5.96 9.98 -4.10
C PHE A 23 -5.37 10.25 -2.73
N ASP A 24 -6.14 9.96 -1.68
CA ASP A 24 -5.59 9.82 -0.33
C ASP A 24 -4.94 8.44 -0.20
N VAL A 25 -3.64 8.41 0.10
CA VAL A 25 -2.81 7.20 0.00
C VAL A 25 -2.14 6.92 1.34
N SER A 26 -2.30 5.69 1.82
CA SER A 26 -1.54 5.16 2.95
C SER A 26 -0.65 4.01 2.46
N ALA A 27 0.64 4.10 2.77
CA ALA A 27 1.64 3.14 2.30
C ALA A 27 2.16 2.27 3.46
N TYR A 28 2.41 1.00 3.17
CA TYR A 28 2.88 -0.01 4.12
C TYR A 28 4.03 -0.81 3.50
N ASP A 29 4.95 -1.25 4.34
CA ASP A 29 6.13 -2.03 3.94
C ASP A 29 5.91 -3.55 3.94
N SER A 30 4.77 -3.99 4.50
CA SER A 30 4.43 -5.39 4.70
C SER A 30 2.93 -5.57 4.79
N GLY A 31 2.45 -6.75 4.41
CA GLY A 31 1.03 -7.07 4.52
C GLY A 31 0.56 -7.19 5.97
N GLU A 32 1.44 -7.57 6.89
CA GLU A 32 1.16 -7.58 8.33
C GLU A 32 0.93 -6.16 8.86
N ALA A 33 1.77 -5.19 8.48
CA ALA A 33 1.58 -3.79 8.85
C ALA A 33 0.27 -3.24 8.26
N PHE A 34 -0.05 -3.61 7.02
CA PHE A 34 -1.32 -3.27 6.39
C PHE A 34 -2.51 -3.85 7.17
N LEU A 35 -2.55 -5.16 7.40
CA LEU A 35 -3.68 -5.81 8.08
C LEU A 35 -3.85 -5.37 9.53
N GLY A 36 -2.76 -5.02 10.22
CA GLY A 36 -2.79 -4.57 11.61
C GLY A 36 -3.27 -3.13 11.80
N SER A 37 -3.22 -2.30 10.76
CA SER A 37 -3.46 -0.85 10.89
C SER A 37 -4.45 -0.27 9.88
N ALA A 38 -4.72 -0.95 8.77
CA ALA A 38 -5.66 -0.47 7.77
C ALA A 38 -7.09 -0.58 8.31
N SER A 39 -7.76 0.57 8.40
CA SER A 39 -9.20 0.60 8.65
C SER A 39 -9.93 0.19 7.37
N LEU A 40 -10.21 -1.10 7.23
CA LEU A 40 -10.94 -1.68 6.09
C LEU A 40 -12.44 -1.35 6.09
N HIS A 41 -12.89 -0.45 6.96
CA HIS A 41 -14.30 -0.07 7.11
C HIS A 41 -14.81 0.84 5.98
N SER A 42 -13.92 1.38 5.14
CA SER A 42 -14.26 2.14 3.94
C SER A 42 -13.85 1.40 2.68
N ALA A 43 -14.70 1.42 1.64
CA ALA A 43 -14.32 0.91 0.32
C ALA A 43 -13.05 1.60 -0.17
N GLY A 44 -12.01 0.82 -0.44
CA GLY A 44 -10.71 1.31 -0.89
C GLY A 44 -10.01 0.27 -1.76
N CYS A 45 -9.23 0.74 -2.73
CA CYS A 45 -8.37 -0.12 -3.54
C CYS A 45 -7.02 -0.31 -2.84
N VAL A 46 -6.50 -1.53 -2.90
CA VAL A 46 -5.15 -1.89 -2.46
C VAL A 46 -4.30 -2.17 -3.70
N LEU A 47 -3.16 -1.50 -3.79
CA LEU A 47 -2.09 -1.83 -4.72
C LEU A 47 -1.03 -2.61 -3.95
N LEU A 48 -0.77 -3.84 -4.39
CA LEU A 48 -0.05 -4.85 -3.63
C LEU A 48 1.06 -5.40 -4.52
N ASP A 49 2.30 -5.41 -4.03
CA ASP A 49 3.38 -6.08 -4.73
C ASP A 49 3.12 -7.59 -4.79
N VAL A 50 3.30 -8.16 -5.98
CA VAL A 50 3.13 -9.59 -6.26
C VAL A 50 4.30 -10.41 -5.71
N ARG A 51 5.46 -9.78 -5.46
CA ARG A 51 6.64 -10.46 -4.91
C ARG A 51 6.80 -10.27 -3.41
N LEU A 52 5.83 -9.65 -2.75
CA LEU A 52 5.87 -9.30 -1.34
C LEU A 52 5.99 -10.58 -0.48
N PRO A 53 7.09 -10.86 0.21
CA PRO A 53 7.20 -12.06 1.02
C PRO A 53 6.31 -11.98 2.27
N GLY A 54 5.38 -12.92 2.47
CA GLY A 54 4.56 -12.99 3.68
C GLY A 54 3.05 -13.06 3.38
N ILE A 55 2.19 -12.54 4.27
CA ILE A 55 0.75 -12.50 3.99
C ILE A 55 0.44 -11.31 3.08
N GLY A 56 0.08 -11.58 1.83
CA GLY A 56 -0.36 -10.56 0.87
C GLY A 56 0.44 -10.49 -0.42
N GLY A 57 1.49 -11.30 -0.61
CA GLY A 57 2.18 -11.50 -1.89
C GLY A 57 2.69 -12.92 -2.00
#